data_AF-A0A507FFC2-F1
#
_entry.id   AF-A0A507FFC2-F1
#
_cell.length_a   1.000
_cell.length_b   1.000
_cell.length_c   1.000
_cell.angle_alpha   90.00
_cell.angle_beta   90.00
_cell.angle_gamma   90.00
#
_symmetry.space_group_name_H-M   'P 1'
#
loop_
_entity.id
_entity.type
_entity.pdbx_description
1 polymer ?
#
loop_
_entity_poly.entity_id
_entity_poly.type
_entity_poly.pdbx_seq_one_letter_code
_entity_poly.pdbx_strand_id
1 'polypeptide(L)'
;MLSNLAAHIATATSTAQRQFESIKAKADQLKDFSVSDYELKPFDVVLFAGSDPAANFIKKVTLHEVVPNVNLPFTELWTHSGILVDKTVLPLDFLEDGKMYLYESVFSGEVAGYVYSKVLPLDHAVPPRGFHLGPQIRDFAAVVEEGDSDVGICRLSDTHRQTVNQVMAANPNFLLDLYNYYKDFSYPITNILPVIASASERLYSDLQKFRDASSNFFPKSRQAPQQNKAIFCSELVATIFKNFGLPTFVELKPDTFTPLEVEVAPEMERKIVFAKINKVSNLLPGNKLKTGNFITEAQKLMKSFCLHGEWVSVAPGGGVPPNSTPAGAEADGTPLFIARCRIGNSFYLGKIGEGWKNPVVTLFNREVSINFGHEVLVNLDGMVWVPDKNGHFPAMRAVKAGMDDNGGYLYIARGEVAGSMAPVAAGFMKLVRASSGNVGKKSLAPGVVSPEDKAAVIPYGGSAVKVSKYEVLCYKMF
;
A
#
# COMPACT_ATOMS: atom_id res chain seq x y z
N MET A 1 -42.43 25.54 29.81
CA MET A 1 -41.17 24.87 30.19
C MET A 1 -41.28 23.35 30.07
N LEU A 2 -42.14 22.67 30.84
CA LEU A 2 -42.28 21.20 30.82
C LEU A 2 -42.51 20.59 29.42
N SER A 3 -43.30 21.25 28.57
CA SER A 3 -43.53 20.84 27.17
C SER A 3 -42.25 20.78 26.32
N ASN A 4 -41.36 21.75 26.44
CA ASN A 4 -40.13 21.83 25.66
C ASN A 4 -39.10 20.80 26.13
N LEU A 5 -39.08 20.49 27.44
CA LEU A 5 -38.26 19.44 28.00
C LEU A 5 -38.69 18.06 27.49
N ALA A 6 -40.00 17.79 27.45
CA ALA A 6 -40.54 16.55 26.88
C ALA A 6 -40.19 16.40 25.39
N ALA A 7 -40.28 17.49 24.61
CA ALA A 7 -39.87 17.50 23.20
C ALA A 7 -38.37 17.22 23.03
N HIS A 8 -37.49 17.87 23.82
CA HIS A 8 -36.05 17.61 23.78
C HIS A 8 -35.70 16.16 24.16
N ILE A 9 -36.33 15.61 25.22
CA ILE A 9 -36.14 14.21 25.62
C ILE A 9 -36.59 13.27 24.50
N ALA A 10 -37.76 13.50 23.89
CA ALA A 10 -38.24 12.69 22.77
C ALA A 10 -37.29 12.74 21.55
N THR A 11 -36.76 13.92 21.20
CA THR A 11 -35.79 14.07 20.10
C THR A 11 -34.46 13.38 20.41
N ALA A 12 -33.93 13.55 21.62
CA ALA A 12 -32.70 12.89 22.07
C ALA A 12 -32.84 11.36 22.07
N THR A 13 -33.93 10.82 22.64
CA THR A 13 -34.23 9.39 22.60
C THR A 13 -34.37 8.87 21.18
N SER A 14 -35.04 9.61 20.27
CA SER A 14 -35.14 9.20 18.86
C SER A 14 -33.79 9.19 18.12
N THR A 15 -32.88 10.11 18.50
CA THR A 15 -31.54 10.21 17.91
C THR A 15 -30.65 9.07 18.42
N ALA A 16 -30.69 8.78 19.73
CA ALA A 16 -30.02 7.63 20.32
C ALA A 16 -30.55 6.31 19.76
N GLN A 17 -31.87 6.17 19.56
CA GLN A 17 -32.49 5.00 18.95
C GLN A 17 -32.00 4.79 17.50
N ARG A 18 -31.93 5.86 16.70
CA ARG A 18 -31.39 5.79 15.31
C ARG A 18 -29.90 5.49 15.28
N GLN A 19 -29.11 6.04 16.20
CA GLN A 19 -27.70 5.69 16.34
C GLN A 19 -27.52 4.23 16.77
N PHE A 20 -28.33 3.75 17.72
CA PHE A 20 -28.30 2.36 18.16
C PHE A 20 -28.69 1.39 17.04
N GLU A 21 -29.78 1.64 16.30
CA GLU A 21 -30.17 0.82 15.15
C GLU A 21 -29.17 0.94 13.98
N SER A 22 -28.49 2.09 13.80
CA SER A 22 -27.41 2.21 12.81
C SER A 22 -26.14 1.44 13.22
N ILE A 23 -25.77 1.49 14.50
CA ILE A 23 -24.66 0.70 15.06
C ILE A 23 -25.00 -0.80 14.99
N LYS A 24 -26.24 -1.18 15.29
CA LYS A 24 -26.73 -2.56 15.20
C LYS A 24 -26.79 -3.05 13.76
N ALA A 25 -27.28 -2.25 12.81
CA ALA A 25 -27.23 -2.58 11.39
C ALA A 25 -25.79 -2.72 10.87
N LYS A 26 -24.86 -1.86 11.31
CA LYS A 26 -23.41 -2.01 11.03
C LYS A 26 -22.82 -3.26 11.72
N ALA A 27 -23.27 -3.60 12.92
CA ALA A 27 -22.84 -4.80 13.65
C ALA A 27 -23.41 -6.09 13.04
N ASP A 28 -24.62 -6.05 12.48
CA ASP A 28 -25.25 -7.16 11.78
C ASP A 28 -24.65 -7.33 10.37
N GLN A 29 -24.31 -6.24 9.66
CA GLN A 29 -23.42 -6.28 8.49
C GLN A 29 -22.02 -6.82 8.80
N LEU A 30 -21.55 -6.72 10.05
CA LEU A 30 -20.30 -7.36 10.51
C LEU A 30 -20.48 -8.83 10.94
N LYS A 31 -21.72 -9.30 11.17
CA LYS A 31 -22.01 -10.71 11.47
C LYS A 31 -22.12 -11.59 10.23
N ASP A 32 -22.43 -11.01 9.07
CA ASP A 32 -22.57 -11.73 7.78
C ASP A 32 -21.21 -12.20 7.18
N PHE A 33 -20.12 -12.11 7.95
CA PHE A 33 -18.78 -12.57 7.57
C PHE A 33 -18.28 -13.74 8.43
N SER A 34 -19.13 -14.76 8.69
CA SER A 34 -18.61 -16.12 8.90
C SER A 34 -18.14 -16.70 7.56
N VAL A 35 -17.06 -16.11 7.01
CA VAL A 35 -16.46 -16.59 5.77
C VAL A 35 -15.90 -17.98 6.04
N SER A 36 -16.39 -18.97 5.31
CA SER A 36 -15.83 -20.32 5.30
C SER A 36 -14.36 -20.27 4.86
N ASP A 37 -13.49 -20.99 5.58
CA ASP A 37 -12.04 -21.03 5.34
C ASP A 37 -11.71 -21.14 3.84
N TYR A 38 -10.80 -20.30 3.37
CA TYR A 38 -10.45 -20.21 1.95
C TYR A 38 -9.51 -21.35 1.56
N GLU A 39 -9.88 -22.12 0.55
CA GLU A 39 -9.03 -23.14 -0.06
C GLU A 39 -8.13 -22.50 -1.13
N LEU A 40 -6.81 -22.60 -0.91
CA LEU A 40 -5.78 -22.11 -1.81
C LEU A 40 -5.81 -22.89 -3.13
N LYS A 41 -5.56 -22.19 -4.23
CA LYS A 41 -5.62 -22.76 -5.58
C LYS A 41 -4.33 -22.45 -6.34
N PRO A 42 -3.91 -23.32 -7.28
CA PRO A 42 -2.88 -22.96 -8.24
C PRO A 42 -3.23 -21.64 -8.95
N PHE A 43 -2.19 -20.88 -9.29
CA PHE A 43 -2.25 -19.54 -9.89
C PHE A 43 -2.84 -18.43 -9.00
N ASP A 44 -3.12 -18.70 -7.72
CA ASP A 44 -3.23 -17.62 -6.74
C ASP A 44 -1.88 -16.89 -6.62
N VAL A 45 -1.90 -15.56 -6.62
CA VAL A 45 -0.69 -14.75 -6.44
C VAL A 45 -0.39 -14.65 -4.94
N VAL A 46 0.84 -14.98 -4.57
CA VAL A 46 1.36 -14.72 -3.23
C VAL A 46 2.09 -13.37 -3.26
N LEU A 47 1.75 -12.48 -2.35
CA LEU A 47 2.35 -11.15 -2.19
C LEU A 47 2.98 -11.06 -0.79
N PHE A 48 4.19 -10.49 -0.72
CA PHE A 48 4.96 -10.37 0.52
C PHE A 48 5.26 -8.91 0.83
N ALA A 49 5.07 -8.49 2.08
CA ALA A 49 5.47 -7.18 2.58
C ALA A 49 6.71 -7.33 3.48
N GLY A 50 7.89 -7.39 2.86
CA GLY A 50 9.17 -7.54 3.56
C GLY A 50 9.66 -6.27 4.25
N SER A 51 10.72 -6.42 5.04
CA SER A 51 11.39 -5.33 5.78
C SER A 51 12.92 -5.36 5.66
N ASP A 52 13.47 -6.24 4.81
CA ASP A 52 14.90 -6.29 4.50
C ASP A 52 15.34 -5.08 3.63
N PRO A 53 16.65 -4.87 3.40
CA PRO A 53 17.15 -3.72 2.64
C PRO A 53 16.61 -3.62 1.20
N ALA A 54 16.37 -4.75 0.51
CA ALA A 54 15.80 -4.75 -0.84
C ALA A 54 14.29 -4.47 -0.79
N ALA A 55 13.55 -5.10 0.12
CA ALA A 55 12.14 -4.79 0.33
C ALA A 55 11.91 -3.30 0.65
N ASN A 56 12.71 -2.71 1.54
CA ASN A 56 12.61 -1.29 1.88
C ASN A 56 12.94 -0.37 0.69
N PHE A 57 13.88 -0.77 -0.18
CA PHE A 57 14.15 -0.05 -1.42
C PHE A 57 12.95 -0.12 -2.39
N ILE A 58 12.34 -1.31 -2.54
CA ILE A 58 11.15 -1.50 -3.37
C ILE A 58 9.97 -0.65 -2.84
N LYS A 59 9.71 -0.63 -1.52
CA LYS A 59 8.69 0.26 -0.92
C LYS A 59 8.91 1.73 -1.29
N LYS A 60 10.15 2.23 -1.24
CA LYS A 60 10.48 3.61 -1.65
C LYS A 60 10.20 3.87 -3.13
N VAL A 61 10.56 2.95 -4.03
CA VAL A 61 10.29 3.08 -5.47
C VAL A 61 8.78 3.07 -5.73
N THR A 62 8.06 2.09 -5.17
CA THR A 62 6.60 1.98 -5.26
C THR A 62 5.90 3.24 -4.76
N LEU A 63 6.30 3.79 -3.61
CA LEU A 63 5.76 5.05 -3.07
C LEU A 63 6.12 6.28 -3.92
N HIS A 64 7.24 6.27 -4.65
CA HIS A 64 7.68 7.43 -5.44
C HIS A 64 7.07 7.46 -6.84
N GLU A 65 7.01 6.32 -7.52
CA GLU A 65 6.61 6.16 -8.94
C GLU A 65 5.22 5.52 -9.14
N VAL A 66 4.84 4.52 -8.33
CA VAL A 66 3.62 3.74 -8.57
C VAL A 66 2.40 4.35 -7.86
N VAL A 67 2.50 4.59 -6.55
CA VAL A 67 1.40 5.12 -5.73
C VAL A 67 0.76 6.42 -6.26
N PRO A 68 1.50 7.40 -6.84
CA PRO A 68 0.89 8.58 -7.46
C PRO A 68 0.04 8.28 -8.71
N ASN A 69 0.31 7.17 -9.40
CA ASN A 69 -0.29 6.80 -10.68
C ASN A 69 -1.42 5.75 -10.54
N VAL A 70 -1.49 5.04 -9.41
CA VAL A 70 -2.57 4.09 -9.11
C VAL A 70 -3.90 4.82 -8.84
N ASN A 71 -4.99 4.25 -9.37
CA ASN A 71 -6.36 4.77 -9.27
C ASN A 71 -7.33 3.82 -8.53
N LEU A 72 -6.84 2.70 -8.01
CA LEU A 72 -7.60 1.71 -7.25
C LEU A 72 -6.99 1.51 -5.85
N PRO A 73 -7.81 1.32 -4.80
CA PRO A 73 -7.29 1.07 -3.46
C PRO A 73 -6.55 -0.28 -3.42
N PHE A 74 -5.48 -0.31 -2.63
CA PHE A 74 -4.62 -1.47 -2.40
C PHE A 74 -4.47 -1.72 -0.90
N THR A 75 -4.06 -2.94 -0.52
CA THR A 75 -4.04 -3.36 0.88
C THR A 75 -2.73 -3.03 1.59
N GLU A 76 -1.59 -3.27 0.91
CA GLU A 76 -0.25 -3.13 1.49
C GLU A 76 0.80 -2.70 0.46
N LEU A 77 1.92 -2.16 0.92
CA LEU A 77 3.11 -1.92 0.11
C LEU A 77 3.88 -3.23 -0.12
N TRP A 78 3.35 -4.07 -1.00
CA TRP A 78 3.98 -5.33 -1.39
C TRP A 78 5.35 -5.11 -2.04
N THR A 79 6.31 -5.95 -1.64
CA THR A 79 7.72 -5.84 -2.04
C THR A 79 8.21 -7.04 -2.83
N HIS A 80 7.47 -8.15 -2.79
CA HIS A 80 7.82 -9.36 -3.52
C HIS A 80 6.56 -10.16 -3.88
N SER A 81 6.63 -10.97 -4.93
CA SER A 81 5.49 -11.74 -5.43
C SER A 81 5.89 -13.08 -6.08
N GLY A 82 5.01 -14.06 -5.99
CA GLY A 82 5.07 -15.32 -6.73
C GLY A 82 3.67 -15.87 -7.01
N ILE A 83 3.57 -17.08 -7.53
CA ILE A 83 2.29 -17.80 -7.68
C ILE A 83 2.32 -19.13 -6.91
N LEU A 84 1.15 -19.55 -6.43
CA LEU A 84 0.95 -20.91 -5.96
C LEU A 84 0.92 -21.89 -7.13
N VAL A 85 1.61 -23.02 -6.95
CA VAL A 85 1.63 -24.14 -7.89
C VAL A 85 1.53 -25.44 -7.10
N ASP A 86 1.00 -26.47 -7.74
CA ASP A 86 1.08 -27.85 -7.27
C ASP A 86 1.49 -28.76 -8.44
N LYS A 87 1.63 -30.05 -8.16
CA LYS A 87 2.01 -31.04 -9.16
C LYS A 87 0.98 -31.21 -10.29
N THR A 88 -0.27 -30.79 -10.10
CA THR A 88 -1.31 -30.92 -11.13
C THR A 88 -1.14 -29.90 -12.25
N VAL A 89 -0.54 -28.74 -11.95
CA VAL A 89 -0.24 -27.69 -12.93
C VAL A 89 1.24 -27.62 -13.30
N LEU A 90 2.14 -28.11 -12.45
CA LEU A 90 3.59 -28.16 -12.67
C LEU A 90 4.10 -29.56 -12.31
N PRO A 91 4.02 -30.56 -13.22
CA PRO A 91 4.29 -31.96 -12.90
C PRO A 91 5.79 -32.27 -12.82
N LEU A 92 6.45 -31.76 -11.78
CA LEU A 92 7.85 -32.04 -11.45
C LEU A 92 7.94 -33.21 -10.46
N ASP A 93 8.86 -34.14 -10.69
CA ASP A 93 8.94 -35.42 -9.96
C ASP A 93 9.11 -35.28 -8.44
N PHE A 94 9.80 -34.22 -8.00
CA PHE A 94 10.08 -33.95 -6.59
C PHE A 94 8.90 -33.31 -5.82
N LEU A 95 7.79 -33.00 -6.49
CA LEU A 95 6.59 -32.44 -5.84
C LEU A 95 5.68 -33.55 -5.30
N GLU A 96 5.21 -33.35 -4.07
CA GLU A 96 4.27 -34.21 -3.38
C GLU A 96 2.84 -33.94 -3.88
N ASP A 97 2.03 -35.00 -4.01
CA ASP A 97 0.65 -34.88 -4.47
C ASP A 97 -0.21 -34.16 -3.42
N GLY A 98 -1.02 -33.18 -3.86
CA GLY A 98 -1.91 -32.42 -2.99
C GLY A 98 -1.23 -31.38 -2.08
N LYS A 99 0.06 -31.10 -2.28
CA LYS A 99 0.81 -30.06 -1.54
C LYS A 99 1.01 -28.81 -2.39
N MET A 100 0.85 -27.63 -1.77
CA MET A 100 1.10 -26.34 -2.40
C MET A 100 2.56 -25.90 -2.28
N TYR A 101 3.08 -25.34 -3.36
CA TYR A 101 4.41 -24.79 -3.50
C TYR A 101 4.33 -23.37 -4.05
N LEU A 102 5.40 -22.61 -3.85
CA LEU A 102 5.56 -21.25 -4.34
C LEU A 102 6.54 -21.23 -5.51
N TYR A 103 6.09 -20.71 -6.65
CA TYR A 103 6.96 -20.40 -7.79
C TYR A 103 7.19 -18.88 -7.86
N GLU A 104 8.44 -18.46 -7.74
CA GLU A 104 8.84 -17.06 -7.57
C GLU A 104 10.27 -16.82 -8.09
N SER A 105 10.63 -15.58 -8.43
CA SER A 105 12.02 -15.18 -8.68
C SER A 105 12.55 -14.36 -7.50
N VAL A 106 13.46 -14.92 -6.70
CA VAL A 106 13.89 -14.32 -5.43
C VAL A 106 15.34 -14.69 -5.07
N PHE A 107 15.88 -14.03 -4.05
CA PHE A 107 17.09 -14.47 -3.35
C PHE A 107 16.69 -15.40 -2.18
N SER A 108 17.33 -16.57 -2.07
CA SER A 108 17.14 -17.51 -0.95
C SER A 108 18.48 -18.06 -0.45
N GLY A 109 18.58 -18.44 0.83
CA GLY A 109 19.82 -18.88 1.47
C GLY A 109 20.57 -17.77 2.24
N GLU A 110 21.88 -17.95 2.37
CA GLU A 110 22.80 -17.11 3.16
C GLU A 110 23.88 -16.50 2.26
N VAL A 111 24.22 -15.21 2.50
CA VAL A 111 25.38 -14.56 1.90
C VAL A 111 25.99 -13.55 2.87
N ALA A 112 27.32 -13.51 2.94
CA ALA A 112 28.06 -12.60 3.82
C ALA A 112 27.60 -12.60 5.30
N GLY A 113 27.07 -13.74 5.79
CA GLY A 113 26.51 -13.90 7.14
C GLY A 113 25.09 -13.35 7.33
N TYR A 114 24.46 -12.82 6.30
CA TYR A 114 23.04 -12.45 6.29
C TYR A 114 22.22 -13.59 5.67
N VAL A 115 21.24 -14.09 6.43
CA VAL A 115 20.31 -15.14 5.97
C VAL A 115 19.04 -14.46 5.45
N TYR A 116 18.85 -14.51 4.13
CA TYR A 116 17.63 -14.02 3.48
C TYR A 116 16.46 -14.98 3.67
N SER A 117 16.72 -16.28 3.57
CA SER A 117 15.72 -17.33 3.80
C SER A 117 16.41 -18.66 4.05
N LYS A 118 15.95 -19.39 5.08
CA LYS A 118 16.36 -20.76 5.40
C LYS A 118 15.58 -21.79 4.59
N VAL A 119 14.44 -21.40 4.02
CA VAL A 119 13.68 -22.23 3.09
C VAL A 119 14.33 -22.13 1.72
N LEU A 120 15.14 -23.15 1.42
CA LEU A 120 15.90 -23.28 0.19
C LEU A 120 15.02 -23.80 -0.97
N PRO A 121 15.43 -23.56 -2.23
CA PRO A 121 14.79 -24.14 -3.41
C PRO A 121 14.80 -25.67 -3.37
N LEU A 122 13.74 -26.28 -3.88
CA LEU A 122 13.62 -27.74 -4.06
C LEU A 122 14.20 -28.20 -5.41
N ASP A 123 14.24 -27.28 -6.38
CA ASP A 123 14.69 -27.48 -7.76
C ASP A 123 16.16 -27.14 -8.02
N HIS A 124 16.84 -26.49 -7.07
CA HIS A 124 18.24 -26.11 -7.18
C HIS A 124 19.06 -26.58 -5.98
N ALA A 125 20.22 -27.20 -6.24
CA ALA A 125 21.14 -27.61 -5.19
C ALA A 125 21.90 -26.39 -4.63
N VAL A 126 21.54 -25.97 -3.41
CA VAL A 126 22.24 -24.89 -2.68
C VAL A 126 23.24 -25.49 -1.69
N PRO A 127 24.55 -25.14 -1.75
CA PRO A 127 25.54 -25.67 -0.82
C PRO A 127 25.33 -25.10 0.61
N PRO A 128 25.89 -25.73 1.66
CA PRO A 128 25.81 -25.21 3.02
C PRO A 128 26.35 -23.78 3.14
N ARG A 129 25.56 -22.87 3.72
CA ARG A 129 25.79 -21.41 3.73
C ARG A 129 25.94 -20.75 2.36
N GLY A 130 25.39 -21.38 1.33
CA GLY A 130 25.21 -20.81 0.00
C GLY A 130 23.85 -20.15 -0.18
N PHE A 131 23.60 -19.71 -1.41
CA PHE A 131 22.36 -19.08 -1.82
C PHE A 131 21.96 -19.51 -3.24
N HIS A 132 20.69 -19.25 -3.59
CA HIS A 132 20.19 -19.23 -4.96
C HIS A 132 19.58 -17.87 -5.28
N LEU A 133 19.61 -17.50 -6.55
CA LEU A 133 19.16 -16.18 -7.01
C LEU A 133 18.51 -16.26 -8.39
N GLY A 134 17.18 -16.16 -8.41
CA GLY A 134 16.37 -16.26 -9.63
C GLY A 134 15.08 -17.04 -9.39
N PRO A 135 14.40 -17.45 -10.47
CA PRO A 135 13.26 -18.37 -10.43
C PRO A 135 13.58 -19.65 -9.64
N GLN A 136 12.63 -20.10 -8.84
CA GLN A 136 12.75 -21.30 -8.00
C GLN A 136 11.40 -21.80 -7.48
N ILE A 137 11.37 -23.07 -7.08
CA ILE A 137 10.23 -23.71 -6.42
C ILE A 137 10.55 -23.94 -4.93
N ARG A 138 9.68 -23.44 -4.04
CA ARG A 138 9.82 -23.59 -2.58
C ARG A 138 8.56 -24.13 -1.91
N ASP A 139 8.72 -24.76 -0.75
CA ASP A 139 7.60 -25.17 0.10
C ASP A 139 6.87 -23.93 0.60
N PHE A 140 5.63 -23.72 0.15
CA PHE A 140 4.87 -22.51 0.43
C PHE A 140 4.58 -22.35 1.93
N ALA A 141 4.21 -23.44 2.61
CA ALA A 141 3.90 -23.39 4.03
C ALA A 141 5.15 -23.05 4.85
N ALA A 142 6.30 -23.64 4.52
CA ALA A 142 7.56 -23.31 5.17
C ALA A 142 7.98 -21.84 4.93
N VAL A 143 7.80 -21.30 3.72
CA VAL A 143 8.07 -19.87 3.42
C VAL A 143 7.13 -18.95 4.22
N VAL A 144 5.86 -19.31 4.38
CA VAL A 144 4.90 -18.54 5.17
C VAL A 144 5.22 -18.59 6.67
N GLU A 145 5.66 -19.72 7.22
CA GLU A 145 6.10 -19.79 8.62
C GLU A 145 7.44 -19.07 8.87
N GLU A 146 8.26 -18.84 7.83
CA GLU A 146 9.53 -18.14 7.97
C GLU A 146 9.39 -16.61 8.13
N GLY A 147 10.09 -16.05 9.12
CA GLY A 147 10.34 -14.62 9.25
C GLY A 147 9.11 -13.79 9.65
N ASP A 148 9.25 -12.47 9.53
CA ASP A 148 8.30 -11.49 10.06
C ASP A 148 7.38 -10.85 9.00
N SER A 149 7.61 -11.11 7.71
CA SER A 149 6.89 -10.49 6.59
C SER A 149 5.40 -10.85 6.59
N ASP A 150 4.52 -9.89 6.31
CA ASP A 150 3.12 -10.19 6.01
C ASP A 150 3.02 -10.87 4.64
N VAL A 151 2.12 -11.86 4.53
CA VAL A 151 1.91 -12.67 3.32
C VAL A 151 0.44 -12.63 2.94
N GLY A 152 0.13 -11.95 1.85
CA GLY A 152 -1.20 -11.84 1.26
C GLY A 152 -1.38 -12.80 0.07
N ILE A 153 -2.57 -13.37 -0.06
CA ILE A 153 -3.00 -14.11 -1.24
C ILE A 153 -3.95 -13.22 -2.05
N CYS A 154 -3.53 -12.86 -3.26
CA CYS A 154 -4.34 -12.15 -4.24
C CYS A 154 -4.86 -13.15 -5.29
N ARG A 155 -6.18 -13.18 -5.46
CA ARG A 155 -6.87 -14.26 -6.15
C ARG A 155 -7.31 -13.79 -7.54
N LEU A 156 -7.02 -14.57 -8.56
CA LEU A 156 -7.65 -14.42 -9.88
C LEU A 156 -9.17 -14.54 -9.74
N SER A 157 -9.91 -13.63 -10.36
CA SER A 157 -11.37 -13.72 -10.44
C SER A 157 -11.80 -14.96 -11.22
N ASP A 158 -13.01 -15.46 -10.93
CA ASP A 158 -13.52 -16.72 -11.51
C ASP A 158 -13.44 -16.72 -13.05
N THR A 159 -13.71 -15.59 -13.71
CA THR A 159 -13.61 -15.44 -15.17
C THR A 159 -12.19 -15.68 -15.68
N HIS A 160 -11.17 -15.06 -15.07
CA HIS A 160 -9.78 -15.21 -15.53
C HIS A 160 -9.19 -16.55 -15.09
N ARG A 161 -9.67 -17.12 -13.98
CA ARG A 161 -9.35 -18.50 -13.59
C ARG A 161 -9.91 -19.51 -14.60
N GLN A 162 -11.11 -19.29 -15.15
CA GLN A 162 -11.63 -20.11 -16.25
C GLN A 162 -10.74 -20.01 -17.49
N THR A 163 -10.24 -18.82 -17.85
CA THR A 163 -9.27 -18.65 -18.95
C THR A 163 -7.99 -19.44 -18.71
N VAL A 164 -7.37 -19.30 -17.52
CA VAL A 164 -6.17 -20.08 -17.14
C VAL A 164 -6.42 -21.59 -17.21
N ASN A 165 -7.55 -22.06 -16.68
CA ASN A 165 -7.93 -23.47 -16.72
C ASN A 165 -8.16 -23.99 -18.16
N GLN A 166 -8.69 -23.17 -19.07
CA GLN A 166 -8.84 -23.53 -20.48
C GLN A 166 -7.49 -23.70 -21.18
N VAL A 167 -6.52 -22.81 -20.91
CA VAL A 167 -5.15 -22.93 -21.43
C VAL A 167 -4.46 -24.19 -20.89
N MET A 168 -4.54 -24.44 -19.58
CA MET A 168 -3.98 -25.65 -18.97
C MET A 168 -4.65 -26.94 -19.47
N ALA A 169 -5.95 -26.92 -19.76
CA ALA A 169 -6.64 -28.07 -20.35
C ALA A 169 -6.23 -28.33 -21.81
N ALA A 170 -5.88 -27.27 -22.56
CA ALA A 170 -5.40 -27.37 -23.94
C ALA A 170 -3.90 -27.77 -24.03
N ASN A 171 -3.07 -27.34 -23.08
CA ASN A 171 -1.69 -27.78 -22.91
C ASN A 171 -1.37 -28.01 -21.41
N PRO A 172 -1.48 -29.26 -20.91
CA PRO A 172 -1.14 -29.59 -19.52
C PRO A 172 0.33 -29.31 -19.15
N ASN A 173 1.24 -29.26 -20.12
CA ASN A 173 2.66 -28.95 -19.89
C ASN A 173 2.96 -27.45 -19.98
N PHE A 174 1.96 -26.59 -20.22
CA PHE A 174 2.17 -25.16 -20.47
C PHE A 174 3.03 -24.45 -19.42
N LEU A 175 2.74 -24.66 -18.13
CA LEU A 175 3.54 -24.07 -17.06
C LEU A 175 4.91 -24.74 -16.91
N LEU A 176 5.03 -26.03 -17.23
CA LEU A 176 6.30 -26.77 -17.26
C LEU A 176 7.22 -26.26 -18.39
N ASP A 177 6.67 -25.88 -19.54
CA ASP A 177 7.41 -25.28 -20.66
C ASP A 177 7.97 -23.91 -20.25
N LEU A 178 7.14 -23.05 -19.63
CA LEU A 178 7.56 -21.76 -19.08
C LEU A 178 8.62 -21.93 -17.98
N TYR A 179 8.39 -22.84 -17.04
CA TYR A 179 9.35 -23.16 -15.98
C TYR A 179 10.70 -23.59 -16.55
N ASN A 180 10.71 -24.52 -17.53
CA ASN A 180 11.94 -24.98 -18.16
C ASN A 180 12.70 -23.87 -18.92
N TYR A 181 11.99 -22.87 -19.45
CA TYR A 181 12.61 -21.71 -20.07
C TYR A 181 13.23 -20.75 -19.04
N TYR A 182 12.53 -20.48 -17.92
CA TYR A 182 12.94 -19.46 -16.95
C TYR A 182 13.80 -19.96 -15.77
N LYS A 183 13.81 -21.25 -15.42
CA LYS A 183 14.52 -21.78 -14.22
C LYS A 183 16.02 -21.44 -14.13
N ASP A 184 16.70 -21.28 -15.26
CA ASP A 184 18.13 -20.93 -15.33
C ASP A 184 18.38 -19.41 -15.49
N PHE A 185 17.36 -18.58 -15.31
CA PHE A 185 17.49 -17.13 -15.24
C PHE A 185 17.94 -16.72 -13.83
N SER A 186 18.48 -15.51 -13.69
CA SER A 186 18.76 -14.93 -12.38
C SER A 186 17.91 -13.70 -12.09
N TYR A 187 17.90 -13.25 -10.85
CA TYR A 187 17.28 -11.99 -10.46
C TYR A 187 18.34 -10.87 -10.53
N PRO A 188 18.07 -9.76 -11.22
CA PRO A 188 19.08 -8.74 -11.43
C PRO A 188 19.15 -7.76 -10.25
N ILE A 189 19.97 -8.08 -9.24
CA ILE A 189 20.21 -7.20 -8.07
C ILE A 189 20.54 -5.76 -8.49
N THR A 190 21.22 -5.58 -9.63
CA THR A 190 21.62 -4.27 -10.16
C THR A 190 20.64 -3.64 -11.15
N ASN A 191 19.59 -4.34 -11.60
CA ASN A 191 18.68 -3.86 -12.66
C ASN A 191 17.23 -3.68 -12.18
N ILE A 192 17.05 -2.99 -11.04
CA ILE A 192 15.75 -2.39 -10.65
C ILE A 192 15.44 -1.15 -11.52
N LEU A 193 16.30 -0.88 -12.53
CA LEU A 193 16.35 0.36 -13.30
C LEU A 193 15.24 0.59 -14.34
N PRO A 194 14.54 -0.40 -14.93
CA PRO A 194 13.43 -0.13 -15.85
C PRO A 194 12.32 0.73 -15.21
N VAL A 195 12.06 0.54 -13.91
CA VAL A 195 11.08 1.30 -13.12
C VAL A 195 11.63 2.64 -12.62
N ILE A 196 12.96 2.82 -12.60
CA ILE A 196 13.63 4.01 -12.00
C ILE A 196 14.00 5.06 -13.07
N ALA A 197 13.84 4.75 -14.36
CA ALA A 197 14.23 5.63 -15.47
C ALA A 197 13.51 7.01 -15.51
N SER A 198 12.42 7.19 -14.76
CA SER A 198 11.66 8.44 -14.60
C SER A 198 11.98 9.22 -13.31
N ALA A 199 12.74 8.65 -12.36
CA ALA A 199 12.77 9.11 -10.98
C ALA A 199 13.93 10.07 -10.65
N SER A 200 13.60 11.15 -9.93
CA SER A 200 14.48 12.28 -9.56
C SER A 200 15.88 11.95 -9.01
N GLU A 201 16.79 12.94 -8.99
CA GLU A 201 18.16 12.86 -8.43
C GLU A 201 18.26 12.19 -7.05
N ARG A 202 17.18 12.26 -6.23
CA ARG A 202 17.12 11.59 -4.92
C ARG A 202 17.03 10.07 -5.02
N LEU A 203 16.27 9.51 -5.97
CA LEU A 203 16.24 8.06 -6.19
C LEU A 203 17.56 7.56 -6.77
N TYR A 204 18.28 8.37 -7.55
CA TYR A 204 19.64 8.02 -7.97
C TYR A 204 20.58 7.87 -6.77
N SER A 205 20.52 8.75 -5.77
CA SER A 205 21.33 8.61 -4.54
C SER A 205 20.98 7.36 -3.75
N ASP A 206 19.69 7.05 -3.58
CA ASP A 206 19.26 5.84 -2.87
C ASP A 206 19.55 4.54 -3.65
N LEU A 207 19.50 4.58 -4.99
CA LEU A 207 19.96 3.50 -5.86
C LEU A 207 21.47 3.30 -5.76
N GLN A 208 22.28 4.37 -5.69
CA GLN A 208 23.72 4.21 -5.45
C GLN A 208 23.99 3.61 -4.06
N LYS A 209 23.34 4.08 -2.99
CA LYS A 209 23.45 3.45 -1.65
C LYS A 209 23.04 1.98 -1.67
N PHE A 210 21.96 1.63 -2.38
CA PHE A 210 21.54 0.25 -2.54
C PHE A 210 22.56 -0.56 -3.36
N ARG A 211 23.14 0.01 -4.42
CA ARG A 211 24.19 -0.62 -5.23
C ARG A 211 25.48 -0.84 -4.43
N ASP A 212 25.87 0.13 -3.60
CA ASP A 212 27.06 0.05 -2.76
C ASP A 212 26.86 -0.98 -1.65
N ALA A 213 25.71 -0.93 -0.95
CA ALA A 213 25.33 -1.95 0.03
C ALA A 213 25.25 -3.35 -0.59
N SER A 214 24.53 -3.52 -1.70
CA SER A 214 24.45 -4.80 -2.41
C SER A 214 25.81 -5.25 -2.94
N SER A 215 26.74 -4.37 -3.33
CA SER A 215 28.09 -4.79 -3.71
C SER A 215 28.94 -5.31 -2.53
N ASN A 216 28.63 -4.89 -1.30
CA ASN A 216 29.24 -5.41 -0.07
C ASN A 216 28.62 -6.73 0.40
N PHE A 217 27.30 -6.91 0.24
CA PHE A 217 26.61 -8.17 0.58
C PHE A 217 26.77 -9.25 -0.50
N PHE A 218 26.75 -8.87 -1.77
CA PHE A 218 26.86 -9.75 -2.94
C PHE A 218 28.15 -9.42 -3.71
N PRO A 219 29.32 -9.94 -3.26
CA PRO A 219 30.58 -9.74 -3.99
C PRO A 219 30.44 -10.29 -5.41
N LYS A 220 30.66 -9.43 -6.43
CA LYS A 220 30.51 -9.68 -7.89
C LYS A 220 30.24 -11.16 -8.22
N SER A 221 28.97 -11.55 -8.20
CA SER A 221 28.61 -12.96 -8.28
C SER A 221 29.10 -13.55 -9.60
N ARG A 222 29.56 -14.82 -9.56
CA ARG A 222 29.79 -15.62 -10.78
C ARG A 222 28.50 -15.89 -11.56
N GLN A 223 27.36 -15.49 -11.00
CA GLN A 223 26.01 -15.53 -11.56
C GLN A 223 25.47 -14.12 -11.83
N ALA A 224 26.32 -13.14 -12.17
CA ALA A 224 25.82 -11.92 -12.79
C ALA A 224 25.08 -12.32 -14.08
N PRO A 225 23.78 -11.99 -14.24
CA PRO A 225 23.02 -12.47 -15.39
C PRO A 225 23.67 -11.97 -16.69
N GLN A 226 23.75 -12.85 -17.68
CA GLN A 226 23.87 -12.37 -19.06
C GLN A 226 22.71 -11.41 -19.33
N GLN A 227 22.95 -10.37 -20.13
CA GLN A 227 22.05 -9.20 -20.25
C GLN A 227 20.60 -9.53 -20.67
N ASN A 228 20.34 -10.77 -21.14
CA ASN A 228 19.05 -11.30 -21.58
C ASN A 228 18.51 -12.47 -20.70
N LYS A 229 19.11 -12.76 -19.53
CA LYS A 229 18.71 -13.85 -18.61
C LYS A 229 18.44 -13.35 -17.19
N ALA A 230 17.70 -12.25 -17.11
CA ALA A 230 17.27 -11.64 -15.85
C ALA A 230 15.74 -11.64 -15.80
N ILE A 231 15.15 -11.93 -14.63
CA ILE A 231 13.70 -11.77 -14.42
C ILE A 231 13.37 -11.41 -12.96
N PHE A 232 12.61 -10.33 -12.76
CA PHE A 232 12.15 -9.87 -11.45
C PHE A 232 10.94 -10.69 -10.96
N CYS A 233 10.56 -10.55 -9.69
CA CYS A 233 9.50 -11.37 -9.09
C CYS A 233 8.10 -11.09 -9.68
N SER A 234 7.68 -9.83 -9.73
CA SER A 234 6.42 -9.41 -10.36
C SER A 234 6.48 -9.52 -11.89
N GLU A 235 7.67 -9.40 -12.50
CA GLU A 235 7.88 -9.67 -13.92
C GLU A 235 7.64 -11.14 -14.26
N LEU A 236 8.09 -12.09 -13.43
CA LEU A 236 7.79 -13.52 -13.60
C LEU A 236 6.28 -13.77 -13.53
N VAL A 237 5.60 -13.24 -12.52
CA VAL A 237 4.14 -13.37 -12.36
C VAL A 237 3.40 -12.76 -13.57
N ALA A 238 3.74 -11.53 -13.95
CA ALA A 238 3.16 -10.84 -15.10
C ALA A 238 3.45 -11.57 -16.42
N THR A 239 4.64 -12.16 -16.59
CA THR A 239 5.01 -12.95 -17.76
C THR A 239 4.19 -14.24 -17.85
N ILE A 240 3.98 -14.95 -16.75
CA ILE A 240 3.14 -16.15 -16.72
C ILE A 240 1.70 -15.79 -17.12
N PHE A 241 1.11 -14.75 -16.52
CA PHE A 241 -0.25 -14.31 -16.86
C PHE A 241 -0.38 -13.74 -18.28
N LYS A 242 0.65 -13.07 -18.80
CA LYS A 242 0.74 -12.67 -20.20
C LYS A 242 0.64 -13.87 -21.15
N ASN A 243 1.38 -14.95 -20.86
CA ASN A 243 1.32 -16.16 -21.68
C ASN A 243 -0.04 -16.87 -21.56
N PHE A 244 -0.74 -16.76 -20.41
CA PHE A 244 -2.14 -17.18 -20.27
C PHE A 244 -3.15 -16.28 -21.03
N GLY A 245 -2.70 -15.19 -21.65
CA GLY A 245 -3.54 -14.27 -22.41
C GLY A 245 -4.37 -13.30 -21.56
N LEU A 246 -3.99 -13.07 -20.30
CA LEU A 246 -4.71 -12.15 -19.41
C LEU A 246 -4.50 -10.67 -19.86
N PRO A 247 -5.57 -9.89 -20.14
CA PRO A 247 -5.49 -8.65 -20.91
C PRO A 247 -4.46 -7.63 -20.42
N THR A 248 -4.47 -7.28 -19.13
CA THR A 248 -3.60 -6.25 -18.54
C THR A 248 -2.13 -6.60 -18.72
N PHE A 249 -1.80 -7.89 -18.61
CA PHE A 249 -0.44 -8.41 -18.75
C PHE A 249 0.00 -8.60 -20.20
N VAL A 250 -0.96 -8.68 -21.14
CA VAL A 250 -0.70 -8.69 -22.60
C VAL A 250 -0.46 -7.27 -23.12
N GLU A 251 -1.30 -6.32 -22.72
CA GLU A 251 -1.27 -4.91 -23.15
C GLU A 251 -0.06 -4.15 -22.60
N LEU A 252 0.28 -4.39 -21.32
CA LEU A 252 1.44 -3.78 -20.67
C LEU A 252 2.69 -4.67 -20.81
N LYS A 253 3.86 -4.10 -20.50
CA LYS A 253 5.10 -4.87 -20.49
C LYS A 253 5.31 -5.52 -19.12
N PRO A 254 5.59 -6.83 -19.04
CA PRO A 254 5.84 -7.49 -17.74
C PRO A 254 7.00 -6.88 -16.92
N ASP A 255 8.02 -6.33 -17.58
CA ASP A 255 9.21 -5.73 -16.97
C ASP A 255 8.93 -4.39 -16.23
N THR A 256 7.72 -3.83 -16.36
CA THR A 256 7.31 -2.62 -15.64
C THR A 256 6.39 -2.87 -14.45
N PHE A 257 5.90 -4.10 -14.21
CA PHE A 257 5.00 -4.38 -13.09
C PHE A 257 5.73 -4.44 -11.75
N THR A 258 5.22 -3.72 -10.75
CA THR A 258 5.53 -3.95 -9.33
C THR A 258 4.54 -4.92 -8.68
N PRO A 259 4.88 -5.53 -7.52
CA PRO A 259 3.96 -6.39 -6.78
C PRO A 259 2.63 -5.70 -6.37
N LEU A 260 2.63 -4.37 -6.22
CA LEU A 260 1.41 -3.59 -5.95
C LEU A 260 0.52 -3.51 -7.18
N GLU A 261 1.08 -3.29 -8.38
CA GLU A 261 0.32 -3.28 -9.64
C GLU A 261 -0.29 -4.66 -9.94
N VAL A 262 0.34 -5.74 -9.49
CA VAL A 262 -0.26 -7.08 -9.53
C VAL A 262 -1.49 -7.21 -8.61
N GLU A 263 -1.51 -6.58 -7.43
CA GLU A 263 -2.73 -6.56 -6.57
C GLU A 263 -3.91 -5.85 -7.25
N VAL A 264 -3.65 -4.68 -7.85
CA VAL A 264 -4.71 -3.82 -8.40
C VAL A 264 -5.08 -4.14 -9.85
N ALA A 265 -4.45 -5.16 -10.45
CA ALA A 265 -4.77 -5.63 -11.80
C ALA A 265 -6.27 -6.02 -11.90
N PRO A 266 -7.01 -5.60 -12.95
CA PRO A 266 -8.42 -5.93 -13.18
C PRO A 266 -8.78 -7.42 -13.11
N GLU A 267 -7.82 -8.30 -13.39
CA GLU A 267 -8.00 -9.75 -13.34
C GLU A 267 -8.10 -10.32 -11.92
N MET A 268 -7.68 -9.56 -10.91
CA MET A 268 -7.73 -9.95 -9.50
C MET A 268 -9.06 -9.58 -8.84
N GLU A 269 -9.47 -10.35 -7.84
CA GLU A 269 -10.65 -10.05 -7.03
C GLU A 269 -10.49 -8.80 -6.14
N ARG A 270 -9.28 -8.21 -6.07
CA ARG A 270 -8.94 -7.03 -5.22
C ARG A 270 -9.32 -7.21 -3.74
N LYS A 271 -9.30 -8.47 -3.28
CA LYS A 271 -9.55 -8.86 -1.89
C LYS A 271 -8.48 -9.86 -1.45
N ILE A 272 -7.50 -9.34 -0.72
CA ILE A 272 -6.41 -10.11 -0.13
C ILE A 272 -6.94 -11.00 1.00
N VAL A 273 -6.52 -12.27 0.99
CA VAL A 273 -6.65 -13.19 2.13
C VAL A 273 -5.26 -13.42 2.70
N PHE A 274 -5.02 -13.09 3.96
CA PHE A 274 -3.68 -13.19 4.54
C PHE A 274 -3.34 -14.62 4.95
N ALA A 275 -2.26 -15.17 4.40
CA ALA A 275 -1.65 -16.42 4.84
C ALA A 275 -0.85 -16.23 6.14
N LYS A 276 -0.19 -15.08 6.31
CA LYS A 276 0.38 -14.60 7.58
C LYS A 276 0.20 -13.09 7.71
N ILE A 277 -0.08 -12.62 8.92
CA ILE A 277 -0.17 -11.18 9.21
C ILE A 277 0.28 -10.85 10.64
N ASN A 278 1.11 -9.82 10.82
CA ASN A 278 1.82 -9.47 12.06
C ASN A 278 2.34 -10.71 12.82
N LYS A 279 3.10 -11.56 12.13
CA LYS A 279 3.68 -12.81 12.67
C LYS A 279 2.67 -13.90 13.09
N VAL A 280 1.38 -13.72 12.81
CA VAL A 280 0.34 -14.74 13.05
C VAL A 280 0.05 -15.45 11.73
N SER A 281 0.39 -16.74 11.66
CA SER A 281 0.01 -17.61 10.55
C SER A 281 -1.49 -17.92 10.60
N ASN A 282 -2.13 -17.86 9.44
CA ASN A 282 -3.52 -18.25 9.22
C ASN A 282 -3.64 -19.56 8.43
N LEU A 283 -2.51 -20.26 8.18
CA LEU A 283 -2.51 -21.55 7.52
C LEU A 283 -3.31 -22.58 8.32
N LEU A 284 -4.08 -23.39 7.59
CA LEU A 284 -4.83 -24.53 8.09
C LEU A 284 -4.43 -25.79 7.31
N PRO A 285 -4.56 -26.99 7.91
CA PRO A 285 -4.31 -28.25 7.21
C PRO A 285 -5.13 -28.39 5.91
N GLY A 286 -4.51 -28.98 4.88
CA GLY A 286 -5.14 -29.21 3.59
C GLY A 286 -5.25 -27.95 2.72
N ASN A 287 -4.17 -27.16 2.64
CA ASN A 287 -4.04 -25.95 1.80
C ASN A 287 -5.16 -24.92 2.03
N LYS A 288 -5.56 -24.71 3.28
CA LYS A 288 -6.61 -23.75 3.64
C LYS A 288 -6.04 -22.56 4.40
N LEU A 289 -6.72 -21.42 4.28
CA LEU A 289 -6.49 -20.23 5.09
C LEU A 289 -7.72 -19.96 5.94
N LYS A 290 -7.50 -19.73 7.23
CA LYS A 290 -8.55 -19.28 8.13
C LYS A 290 -9.03 -17.90 7.72
N THR A 291 -10.28 -17.79 7.28
CA THR A 291 -10.87 -16.51 6.87
C THR A 291 -11.66 -15.89 8.01
N GLY A 292 -11.06 -14.93 8.70
CA GLY A 292 -11.69 -14.21 9.81
C GLY A 292 -11.14 -12.79 9.98
N ASN A 293 -11.72 -12.06 10.93
CA ASN A 293 -11.35 -10.68 11.23
C ASN A 293 -10.07 -10.59 12.10
N PHE A 294 -8.91 -10.67 11.45
CA PHE A 294 -7.63 -10.18 11.95
C PHE A 294 -7.04 -9.24 10.89
N ILE A 295 -6.89 -7.93 11.09
CA ILE A 295 -7.15 -7.07 12.26
C ILE A 295 -6.26 -7.32 13.49
N THR A 296 -4.96 -7.09 13.28
CA THR A 296 -3.86 -6.99 14.27
C THR A 296 -4.02 -5.75 15.18
N GLU A 297 -3.26 -5.57 16.27
CA GLU A 297 -3.45 -4.38 17.15
C GLU A 297 -3.28 -3.04 16.41
N ALA A 298 -2.28 -2.95 15.52
CA ALA A 298 -2.11 -1.78 14.65
C ALA A 298 -3.33 -1.59 13.74
N GLN A 299 -3.84 -2.65 13.13
CA GLN A 299 -5.05 -2.57 12.29
C GLN A 299 -6.34 -2.33 13.08
N LYS A 300 -6.44 -2.78 14.35
CA LYS A 300 -7.55 -2.44 15.26
C LYS A 300 -7.52 -0.94 15.57
N LEU A 301 -6.33 -0.40 15.83
CA LEU A 301 -6.09 1.02 16.07
C LEU A 301 -6.40 1.85 14.82
N MET A 302 -5.89 1.47 13.64
CA MET A 302 -6.28 2.09 12.35
C MET A 302 -7.79 2.03 12.12
N LYS A 303 -8.42 0.87 12.33
CA LYS A 303 -9.87 0.70 12.19
C LYS A 303 -10.63 1.57 13.19
N SER A 304 -10.13 1.78 14.40
CA SER A 304 -10.70 2.73 15.36
C SER A 304 -10.63 4.17 14.85
N PHE A 305 -9.58 4.56 14.11
CA PHE A 305 -9.48 5.86 13.47
C PHE A 305 -10.40 6.03 12.26
N CYS A 306 -10.73 4.96 11.53
CA CYS A 306 -11.81 4.94 10.53
C CYS A 306 -13.22 4.98 11.16
N LEU A 307 -13.36 4.65 12.45
CA LEU A 307 -14.63 4.60 13.16
C LEU A 307 -14.95 5.87 13.97
N HIS A 308 -14.05 6.85 14.03
CA HIS A 308 -14.42 8.19 14.48
C HIS A 308 -15.47 8.75 13.52
N GLY A 309 -16.70 8.97 14.00
CA GLY A 309 -17.89 9.23 13.19
C GLY A 309 -17.87 10.48 12.30
N GLU A 310 -16.84 11.30 12.43
CA GLU A 310 -16.60 12.51 11.63
C GLU A 310 -15.73 12.26 10.38
N TRP A 311 -15.08 11.09 10.24
CA TRP A 311 -14.36 10.71 9.03
C TRP A 311 -15.28 9.99 8.05
N VAL A 312 -15.39 10.51 6.83
CA VAL A 312 -16.18 9.90 5.75
C VAL A 312 -15.25 9.40 4.66
N SER A 313 -15.32 8.09 4.38
CA SER A 313 -14.61 7.47 3.26
C SER A 313 -15.25 7.85 1.92
N VAL A 314 -14.41 8.23 0.96
CA VAL A 314 -14.77 8.73 -0.36
C VAL A 314 -14.12 7.86 -1.43
N ALA A 315 -14.90 7.43 -2.41
CA ALA A 315 -14.42 6.64 -3.54
C ALA A 315 -13.48 7.46 -4.45
N PRO A 316 -12.63 6.80 -5.28
CA PRO A 316 -11.81 7.45 -6.30
C PRO A 316 -12.55 8.57 -7.06
N GLY A 317 -11.98 9.78 -7.07
CA GLY A 317 -12.54 10.94 -7.76
C GLY A 317 -13.80 11.57 -7.14
N GLY A 318 -14.26 11.12 -5.97
CA GLY A 318 -15.48 11.59 -5.31
C GLY A 318 -15.40 12.96 -4.62
N GLY A 319 -14.20 13.55 -4.52
CA GLY A 319 -14.01 14.91 -4.03
C GLY A 319 -14.34 15.12 -2.54
N VAL A 320 -15.05 16.21 -2.24
CA VAL A 320 -15.41 16.61 -0.87
C VAL A 320 -16.86 16.20 -0.56
N PRO A 321 -17.14 15.49 0.55
CA PRO A 321 -18.51 15.18 0.96
C PRO A 321 -19.36 16.44 1.21
N PRO A 322 -20.67 16.42 0.89
CA PRO A 322 -21.57 17.53 1.20
C PRO A 322 -21.58 17.89 2.70
N ASN A 323 -21.77 19.17 3.00
CA ASN A 323 -21.79 19.73 4.37
C ASN A 323 -20.48 19.57 5.15
N SER A 324 -19.35 19.32 4.47
CA SER A 324 -18.03 19.33 5.12
C SER A 324 -17.71 20.73 5.68
N THR A 325 -17.10 20.80 6.86
CA THR A 325 -16.66 22.05 7.50
C THR A 325 -15.25 22.43 7.03
N PRO A 326 -15.03 23.62 6.45
CA PRO A 326 -13.70 24.06 6.04
C PRO A 326 -12.71 24.16 7.20
N ALA A 327 -11.49 23.67 6.98
CA ALA A 327 -10.37 23.77 7.91
C ALA A 327 -9.47 24.98 7.61
N GLY A 328 -9.53 25.50 6.38
CA GLY A 328 -8.72 26.61 5.90
C GLY A 328 -9.15 27.05 4.50
N ALA A 329 -8.26 27.74 3.78
CA ALA A 329 -8.51 28.21 2.41
C ALA A 329 -7.21 28.39 1.60
N GLU A 330 -7.31 28.24 0.28
CA GLU A 330 -6.25 28.62 -0.67
C GLU A 330 -6.11 30.13 -0.79
N ALA A 331 -5.02 30.58 -1.42
CA ALA A 331 -4.71 32.01 -1.59
C ALA A 331 -5.74 32.77 -2.47
N ASP A 332 -6.52 32.06 -3.27
CA ASP A 332 -7.65 32.61 -4.04
C ASP A 332 -8.97 32.68 -3.26
N GLY A 333 -9.05 32.01 -2.10
CA GLY A 333 -10.24 31.90 -1.26
C GLY A 333 -10.97 30.56 -1.36
N THR A 334 -10.53 29.62 -2.20
CA THR A 334 -11.14 28.28 -2.30
C THR A 334 -11.06 27.55 -0.96
N PRO A 335 -12.19 27.09 -0.38
CA PRO A 335 -12.17 26.35 0.89
C PRO A 335 -11.32 25.09 0.84
N LEU A 336 -10.55 24.85 1.92
CA LEU A 336 -9.74 23.66 2.12
C LEU A 336 -10.28 22.81 3.28
N PHE A 337 -10.35 21.52 3.07
CA PHE A 337 -10.82 20.51 4.04
C PHE A 337 -9.68 19.57 4.43
N ILE A 338 -9.77 18.98 5.62
CA ILE A 338 -8.81 17.99 6.11
C ILE A 338 -9.09 16.66 5.41
N ALA A 339 -8.10 16.15 4.70
CA ALA A 339 -8.14 14.84 4.07
C ALA A 339 -7.00 13.95 4.57
N ARG A 340 -7.23 12.64 4.56
CA ARG A 340 -6.17 11.63 4.72
C ARG A 340 -6.37 10.48 3.74
N CYS A 341 -5.28 9.82 3.39
CA CYS A 341 -5.26 8.64 2.54
C CYS A 341 -4.56 7.50 3.29
N ARG A 342 -5.08 6.28 3.21
CA ARG A 342 -4.39 5.10 3.71
C ARG A 342 -3.43 4.59 2.64
N ILE A 343 -2.18 4.33 3.02
CA ILE A 343 -1.14 3.73 2.17
C ILE A 343 -0.45 2.67 3.03
N GLY A 344 -0.65 1.39 2.72
CA GLY A 344 -0.25 0.29 3.59
C GLY A 344 -0.88 0.40 4.98
N ASN A 345 -0.08 0.27 6.03
CA ASN A 345 -0.52 0.45 7.42
C ASN A 345 -0.35 1.89 7.97
N SER A 346 -0.13 2.87 7.09
CA SER A 346 -0.02 4.30 7.43
C SER A 346 -1.18 5.15 6.94
N PHE A 347 -1.39 6.28 7.62
CA PHE A 347 -2.18 7.39 7.12
C PHE A 347 -1.32 8.57 6.68
N TYR A 348 -1.57 9.06 5.47
CA TYR A 348 -0.92 10.24 4.92
C TYR A 348 -1.95 11.38 4.88
N LEU A 349 -1.74 12.41 5.70
CA LEU A 349 -2.65 13.55 5.83
C LEU A 349 -2.32 14.64 4.80
N GLY A 350 -3.30 15.48 4.52
CA GLY A 350 -3.14 16.69 3.74
C GLY A 350 -4.44 17.45 3.60
N LYS A 351 -4.68 17.96 2.40
CA LYS A 351 -5.78 18.87 2.08
C LYS A 351 -6.56 18.39 0.86
N ILE A 352 -7.81 18.80 0.78
CA ILE A 352 -8.60 18.77 -0.46
C ILE A 352 -9.34 20.10 -0.59
N GLY A 353 -9.35 20.68 -1.78
CA GLY A 353 -10.10 21.91 -2.06
C GLY A 353 -11.53 21.65 -2.52
N GLU A 354 -12.40 22.64 -2.34
CA GLU A 354 -13.75 22.61 -2.90
C GLU A 354 -13.69 22.40 -4.44
N GLY A 355 -14.52 21.49 -4.94
CA GLY A 355 -14.54 21.11 -6.36
C GLY A 355 -13.36 20.25 -6.84
N TRP A 356 -12.36 19.94 -6.01
CA TRP A 356 -11.29 19.03 -6.37
C TRP A 356 -11.80 17.59 -6.32
N LYS A 357 -11.36 16.73 -7.25
CA LYS A 357 -11.75 15.31 -7.31
C LYS A 357 -11.00 14.44 -6.29
N ASN A 358 -9.74 14.80 -6.03
CA ASN A 358 -8.77 14.01 -5.30
C ASN A 358 -8.04 14.91 -4.28
N PRO A 359 -7.68 14.41 -3.09
CA PRO A 359 -6.88 15.16 -2.13
C PRO A 359 -5.41 15.19 -2.57
N VAL A 360 -4.65 16.07 -1.91
CA VAL A 360 -3.20 16.09 -1.99
C VAL A 360 -2.61 15.90 -0.59
N VAL A 361 -1.63 15.02 -0.47
CA VAL A 361 -0.99 14.62 0.79
C VAL A 361 0.52 14.86 0.73
N THR A 362 1.17 14.94 1.89
CA THR A 362 2.64 14.92 1.94
C THR A 362 3.16 13.50 1.74
N LEU A 363 3.97 13.25 0.71
CA LEU A 363 4.62 11.96 0.46
C LEU A 363 6.05 12.17 -0.08
N PHE A 364 7.06 11.63 0.61
CA PHE A 364 8.50 11.83 0.30
C PHE A 364 8.94 13.31 0.20
N ASN A 365 8.46 14.15 1.13
CA ASN A 365 8.65 15.61 1.12
C ASN A 365 8.11 16.33 -0.14
N ARG A 366 7.19 15.70 -0.87
CA ARG A 366 6.43 16.26 -2.00
C ARG A 366 4.97 16.38 -1.61
N GLU A 367 4.23 17.28 -2.25
CA GLU A 367 2.77 17.26 -2.28
C GLU A 367 2.34 16.38 -3.47
N VAL A 368 1.54 15.35 -3.20
CA VAL A 368 1.16 14.29 -4.16
C VAL A 368 -0.35 14.13 -4.16
N SER A 369 -0.97 14.14 -5.34
CA SER A 369 -2.40 13.86 -5.51
C SER A 369 -2.66 12.36 -5.40
N ILE A 370 -3.69 11.97 -4.64
CA ILE A 370 -4.04 10.56 -4.39
C ILE A 370 -5.35 10.21 -5.09
N ASN A 371 -5.29 9.27 -6.03
CA ASN A 371 -6.38 9.02 -6.97
C ASN A 371 -7.19 7.74 -6.66
N PHE A 372 -6.81 6.97 -5.63
CA PHE A 372 -7.40 5.68 -5.28
C PHE A 372 -8.45 5.73 -4.14
N GLY A 373 -8.94 6.93 -3.81
CA GLY A 373 -9.90 7.16 -2.73
C GLY A 373 -9.23 7.62 -1.43
N HIS A 374 -10.03 8.20 -0.54
CA HIS A 374 -9.55 8.97 0.61
C HIS A 374 -10.61 9.08 1.71
N GLU A 375 -10.25 9.68 2.85
CA GLU A 375 -11.18 10.04 3.91
C GLU A 375 -11.13 11.55 4.16
N VAL A 376 -12.29 12.18 4.37
CA VAL A 376 -12.42 13.61 4.73
C VAL A 376 -12.99 13.71 6.14
N LEU A 377 -12.43 14.58 6.97
CA LEU A 377 -13.01 14.94 8.26
C LEU A 377 -14.11 15.99 8.02
N VAL A 378 -15.37 15.56 8.04
CA VAL A 378 -16.49 16.40 7.56
C VAL A 378 -17.00 17.41 8.58
N ASN A 379 -16.77 17.20 9.88
CA ASN A 379 -17.33 18.04 10.92
C ASN A 379 -16.31 18.31 12.03
N LEU A 380 -16.23 19.57 12.43
CA LEU A 380 -15.28 20.10 13.42
C LEU A 380 -15.99 20.63 14.68
N ASP A 381 -17.30 20.36 14.83
CA ASP A 381 -18.04 20.69 16.04
C ASP A 381 -17.44 20.01 17.28
N GLY A 382 -17.50 20.71 18.41
CA GLY A 382 -16.77 20.29 19.61
C GLY A 382 -15.24 20.42 19.52
N MET A 383 -14.67 20.87 18.39
CA MET A 383 -13.22 21.08 18.22
C MET A 383 -12.85 22.56 18.16
N VAL A 384 -11.57 22.86 18.39
CA VAL A 384 -10.98 24.20 18.39
C VAL A 384 -9.54 24.16 17.90
N TRP A 385 -9.15 25.15 17.11
CA TRP A 385 -7.77 25.35 16.68
C TRP A 385 -6.96 26.03 17.79
N VAL A 386 -5.87 25.40 18.21
CA VAL A 386 -4.99 25.89 19.28
C VAL A 386 -3.64 26.28 18.67
N PRO A 387 -3.21 27.55 18.74
CA PRO A 387 -1.90 27.97 18.24
C PRO A 387 -0.76 27.27 18.98
N ASP A 388 0.20 26.73 18.24
CA ASP A 388 1.39 26.09 18.78
C ASP A 388 2.63 26.25 17.87
N LYS A 389 3.79 25.77 18.33
CA LYS A 389 5.07 25.96 17.64
C LYS A 389 6.12 24.89 17.97
N ASN A 390 7.07 24.72 17.05
CA ASN A 390 8.31 23.95 17.24
C ASN A 390 8.10 22.47 17.68
N GLY A 391 7.03 21.81 17.23
CA GLY A 391 6.72 20.41 17.56
C GLY A 391 5.88 20.21 18.81
N HIS A 392 5.58 21.27 19.56
CA HIS A 392 4.64 21.17 20.68
C HIS A 392 3.21 21.05 20.16
N PHE A 393 2.40 20.29 20.90
CA PHE A 393 0.96 20.20 20.73
C PHE A 393 0.34 19.67 22.04
N PRO A 394 -0.91 20.01 22.38
CA PRO A 394 -1.56 19.52 23.60
C PRO A 394 -2.01 18.06 23.41
N ALA A 395 -1.08 17.11 23.55
CA ALA A 395 -1.24 15.70 23.17
C ALA A 395 -2.47 14.97 23.74
N MET A 396 -2.98 15.38 24.91
CA MET A 396 -4.21 14.81 25.49
C MET A 396 -5.51 15.27 24.82
N ARG A 397 -5.48 16.39 24.08
CA ARG A 397 -6.66 17.01 23.44
C ARG A 397 -6.55 17.10 21.92
N ALA A 398 -5.34 17.02 21.37
CA ALA A 398 -5.10 17.05 19.93
C ALA A 398 -5.84 15.90 19.21
N VAL A 399 -6.51 16.23 18.11
CA VAL A 399 -7.30 15.27 17.33
C VAL A 399 -6.34 14.37 16.56
N LYS A 400 -6.37 13.08 16.91
CA LYS A 400 -5.63 12.03 16.21
C LYS A 400 -6.28 11.78 14.84
N ALA A 401 -5.48 11.88 13.79
CA ALA A 401 -5.90 11.63 12.41
C ALA A 401 -5.37 10.33 11.84
N GLY A 402 -4.47 9.63 12.54
CA GLY A 402 -3.99 8.32 12.14
C GLY A 402 -2.69 7.96 12.83
N MET A 403 -1.91 7.10 12.17
CA MET A 403 -0.58 6.68 12.59
C MET A 403 0.35 6.52 11.39
N ASP A 404 1.65 6.62 11.64
CA ASP A 404 2.72 6.29 10.71
C ASP A 404 3.14 4.80 10.80
N ASP A 405 4.10 4.40 9.96
CA ASP A 405 4.59 3.02 9.82
C ASP A 405 5.31 2.52 11.10
N ASN A 406 5.73 3.43 11.99
CA ASN A 406 6.36 3.11 13.28
C ASN A 406 5.34 3.02 14.43
N GLY A 407 4.05 3.32 14.17
CA GLY A 407 3.02 3.42 15.20
C GLY A 407 2.94 4.78 15.90
N GLY A 408 3.68 5.80 15.42
CA GLY A 408 3.59 7.16 15.91
C GLY A 408 2.24 7.78 15.57
N TYR A 409 1.61 8.48 16.53
CA TYR A 409 0.34 9.16 16.27
C TYR A 409 0.54 10.42 15.42
N LEU A 410 -0.33 10.56 14.42
CA LEU A 410 -0.39 11.73 13.55
C LEU A 410 -1.54 12.64 13.97
N TYR A 411 -1.26 13.93 14.13
CA TYR A 411 -2.21 14.93 14.61
C TYR A 411 -2.51 15.98 13.54
N ILE A 412 -3.74 16.48 13.55
CA ILE A 412 -4.20 17.47 12.58
C ILE A 412 -3.60 18.84 12.93
N ALA A 413 -2.88 19.42 11.98
CA ALA A 413 -2.40 20.79 12.05
C ALA A 413 -2.90 21.62 10.86
N ARG A 414 -2.84 22.94 10.96
CA ARG A 414 -2.90 23.86 9.83
C ARG A 414 -1.91 25.00 10.01
N GLY A 415 -1.48 25.62 8.93
CA GLY A 415 -0.52 26.72 8.99
C GLY A 415 -0.59 27.63 7.78
N GLU A 416 -0.08 28.84 7.95
CA GLU A 416 0.09 29.77 6.86
C GLU A 416 1.22 29.30 5.93
N VAL A 417 0.90 29.16 4.64
CA VAL A 417 1.85 28.82 3.57
C VAL A 417 1.75 29.85 2.45
N ALA A 418 2.89 30.18 1.85
CA ALA A 418 3.01 31.11 0.73
C ALA A 418 3.87 30.45 -0.35
N GLY A 419 3.60 30.80 -1.62
CA GLY A 419 4.11 30.05 -2.77
C GLY A 419 5.62 29.83 -2.82
N SER A 420 6.01 28.55 -2.94
CA SER A 420 7.20 28.13 -3.67
C SER A 420 6.79 27.14 -4.76
N MET A 421 7.43 27.25 -5.92
CA MET A 421 7.10 26.62 -7.22
C MET A 421 6.42 25.24 -7.19
N ALA A 422 5.28 25.13 -7.87
CA ALA A 422 4.64 23.84 -8.14
C ALA A 422 5.49 22.98 -9.12
N PRO A 423 5.88 21.74 -8.76
CA PRO A 423 6.29 20.73 -9.72
C PRO A 423 5.10 20.28 -10.57
N VAL A 424 5.41 19.96 -11.81
CA VAL A 424 4.44 19.63 -12.86
C VAL A 424 3.92 18.20 -12.66
N ALA A 425 2.60 18.00 -12.67
CA ALA A 425 2.03 16.67 -12.79
C ALA A 425 2.15 16.16 -14.24
N ALA A 426 2.66 14.94 -14.40
CA ALA A 426 2.66 14.12 -15.62
C ALA A 426 3.27 14.72 -16.91
N GLY A 427 4.52 14.35 -17.18
CA GLY A 427 4.95 13.91 -18.52
C GLY A 427 5.19 14.95 -19.64
N PHE A 428 4.62 16.16 -19.58
CA PHE A 428 4.86 17.19 -20.59
C PHE A 428 5.19 18.54 -19.95
N MET A 429 6.34 19.12 -20.33
CA MET A 429 6.65 20.53 -20.07
C MET A 429 5.71 21.43 -20.87
N LYS A 430 4.52 21.69 -20.33
CA LYS A 430 3.77 22.90 -20.68
C LYS A 430 4.32 24.02 -19.81
N LEU A 431 4.87 25.05 -20.45
CA LEU A 431 5.33 26.25 -19.76
C LEU A 431 4.11 27.01 -19.21
N VAL A 432 3.58 26.56 -18.07
CA VAL A 432 2.57 27.30 -17.30
C VAL A 432 3.28 28.55 -16.81
N ARG A 433 3.15 29.65 -17.57
CA ARG A 433 3.42 30.99 -17.06
C ARG A 433 2.75 31.07 -15.70
N ALA A 434 3.51 31.50 -14.69
CA ALA A 434 2.92 31.90 -13.42
C ALA A 434 1.74 32.84 -13.75
N SER A 435 0.52 32.36 -13.51
CA SER A 435 -0.65 33.22 -13.59
C SER A 435 -0.40 34.34 -12.58
N SER A 436 -0.62 35.57 -13.03
CA SER A 436 -0.28 36.80 -12.30
C SER A 436 -1.22 37.01 -11.10
N GLY A 437 -1.17 36.09 -10.13
CA GLY A 437 -2.00 36.03 -8.95
C GLY A 437 -1.24 36.54 -7.72
N ASN A 438 -1.35 37.85 -7.49
CA ASN A 438 -1.15 38.53 -6.20
C ASN A 438 -0.01 38.00 -5.30
N VAL A 439 1.21 38.47 -5.58
CA VAL A 439 2.32 38.46 -4.61
C VAL A 439 1.84 39.05 -3.29
N GLY A 440 1.70 38.22 -2.24
CA GLY A 440 1.32 38.65 -0.90
C GLY A 440 0.13 37.92 -0.25
N LYS A 441 -0.69 37.16 -1.01
CA LYS A 441 -1.71 36.30 -0.40
C LYS A 441 -1.12 34.97 0.06
N LYS A 442 -1.47 34.55 1.28
CA LYS A 442 -1.11 33.26 1.87
C LYS A 442 -2.33 32.33 1.84
N SER A 443 -2.10 31.04 1.73
CA SER A 443 -3.10 30.02 2.07
C SER A 443 -2.98 29.66 3.55
N LEU A 444 -4.10 29.38 4.20
CA LEU A 444 -4.14 28.68 5.48
C LEU A 444 -4.51 27.23 5.17
N ALA A 445 -3.53 26.33 5.14
CA ALA A 445 -3.70 24.97 4.63
C ALA A 445 -3.58 23.92 5.76
N PRO A 446 -4.44 22.87 5.76
CA PRO A 446 -4.30 21.76 6.68
C PRO A 446 -3.17 20.81 6.28
N GLY A 447 -2.64 20.10 7.27
CA GLY A 447 -1.54 19.15 7.16
C GLY A 447 -1.39 18.34 8.45
N VAL A 448 -0.17 17.86 8.72
CA VAL A 448 0.13 16.99 9.86
C VAL A 448 1.12 17.61 10.82
N VAL A 449 1.03 17.27 12.10
CA VAL A 449 2.15 17.40 13.05
C VAL A 449 2.37 16.07 13.76
N SER A 450 3.65 15.71 13.93
CA SER A 450 4.11 14.56 14.71
C SER A 450 5.08 15.06 15.80
N PRO A 451 5.32 14.30 16.88
CA PRO A 451 6.38 14.59 17.85
C PRO A 451 7.78 14.71 17.22
N GLU A 452 8.01 13.99 16.12
CA GLU A 452 9.34 13.85 15.50
C GLU A 452 9.67 15.03 14.57
N ASP A 453 8.66 15.57 13.86
CA ASP A 453 8.86 16.55 12.79
C ASP A 453 9.30 17.95 13.26
N LYS A 454 9.03 18.28 14.53
CA LYS A 454 9.28 19.58 15.18
C LYS A 454 8.64 20.79 14.48
N ALA A 455 7.68 20.55 13.59
CA ALA A 455 6.95 21.52 12.80
C ALA A 455 5.67 20.88 12.25
N ALA A 456 4.68 21.68 11.85
CA ALA A 456 3.62 21.17 10.99
C ALA A 456 4.17 20.96 9.56
N VAL A 457 3.78 19.88 8.91
CA VAL A 457 4.15 19.51 7.55
C VAL A 457 2.91 19.61 6.67
N ILE A 458 2.95 20.52 5.70
CA ILE A 458 1.78 20.92 4.91
C ILE A 458 2.08 20.67 3.42
N PRO A 459 1.22 19.96 2.69
CA PRO A 459 1.33 19.86 1.24
C PRO A 459 1.01 21.23 0.60
N TYR A 460 2.00 21.80 -0.11
CA TYR A 460 1.83 23.07 -0.82
C TYR A 460 2.85 23.25 -1.95
N GLY A 461 2.39 23.62 -3.14
CA GLY A 461 3.26 23.86 -4.29
C GLY A 461 4.07 22.62 -4.67
N GLY A 462 3.43 21.45 -4.67
CA GLY A 462 4.00 20.11 -4.85
C GLY A 462 5.20 19.77 -3.94
N SER A 463 5.42 20.56 -2.88
CA SER A 463 6.43 20.33 -1.85
C SER A 463 5.76 20.09 -0.49
N ALA A 464 6.47 19.42 0.42
CA ALA A 464 6.10 19.39 1.83
C ALA A 464 6.72 20.61 2.52
N VAL A 465 5.89 21.59 2.87
CA VAL A 465 6.33 22.82 3.55
C VAL A 465 6.32 22.58 5.06
N LYS A 466 7.48 22.72 5.71
CA LYS A 466 7.59 22.72 7.17
C LYS A 466 7.30 24.11 7.73
N VAL A 467 6.25 24.21 8.54
CA VAL A 467 5.80 25.46 9.18
C VAL A 467 6.02 25.36 10.69
N SER A 468 6.83 26.28 11.24
CA SER A 468 7.22 26.26 12.66
C SER A 468 6.19 26.89 13.62
N LYS A 469 5.24 27.66 13.09
CA LYS A 469 4.09 28.25 13.80
C LYS A 469 2.80 27.80 13.13
N TYR A 470 1.99 27.03 13.84
CA TYR A 470 0.81 26.37 13.29
C TYR A 470 -0.32 26.39 14.31
N GLU A 471 -1.49 25.92 13.93
CA GLU A 471 -2.56 25.60 14.86
C GLU A 471 -2.81 24.09 14.84
N VAL A 472 -3.04 23.50 16.01
CA VAL A 472 -3.39 22.09 16.17
C VAL A 472 -4.89 21.99 16.43
N LEU A 473 -5.58 21.11 15.72
CA LEU A 473 -6.99 20.85 16.00
C LEU A 473 -7.12 20.04 17.28
N CYS A 474 -7.91 20.54 18.23
CA CYS A 474 -8.07 19.94 19.55
C CYS A 474 -9.55 19.84 19.93
N TYR A 475 -9.94 18.77 20.63
CA TYR A 475 -11.25 18.73 21.28
C TYR A 475 -11.38 19.85 22.33
N LYS A 476 -12.53 20.52 22.39
CA LYS A 476 -12.88 21.46 23.47
C LYS A 476 -12.90 20.71 24.82
N MET A 477 -12.48 21.38 25.90
CA MET A 477 -12.81 20.88 27.24
C MET A 477 -14.30 21.19 27.49
N PHE A 478 -15.01 20.20 28.01
CA PHE A 478 -16.33 20.35 28.61
C PHE A 478 -16.16 20.72 30.09
#